data_AF-A0A7C6Y9L4-F1
#
_entry.id   AF-A0A7C6Y9L4-F1
#
_cell.length_a   1.000
_cell.length_b   1.000
_cell.length_c   1.000
_cell.angle_alpha   90.00
_cell.angle_beta   90.00
_cell.angle_gamma   90.00
#
_symmetry.space_group_name_H-M   'P 1'
#
loop_
_entity.id
_entity.type
_entity.pdbx_description
1 polymer ?
#
loop_
_entity_poly.entity_id
_entity_poly.type
_entity_poly.pdbx_seq_one_letter_code
_entity_poly.pdbx_strand_id
1 'polypeptide(L)'
;MLNKFIETYTDPYISDLKEFLLESDLAYFNDTNNLIVANLHKVKGMEFDNVYLLYEKSSWLTEEELRALYVGITRAKTNLSIHAKNKLFSSVKVDSLSNFDDDNEYDEPEVIEIDFDMRRVHLGYSEHVEENTNRLLPGYKLRLENNNMFYGDNIVGKLSKKAMETIEQRLEKNYEIIDIEVLNLVYWYSEDLKREVLVTLPKLKFKLKTI
;
A
#
# COMPACT_ATOMS: atom_id res chain seq x y z
N MET A 1 12.97 37.08 8.08
CA MET A 1 12.19 35.90 8.51
C MET A 1 13.12 34.84 9.11
N LEU A 2 14.15 34.38 8.38
CA LEU A 2 15.18 33.44 8.86
C LEU A 2 15.92 33.89 10.14
N ASN A 3 16.35 35.15 10.22
CA ASN A 3 17.06 35.66 11.41
C ASN A 3 16.20 35.60 12.68
N LYS A 4 14.88 35.83 12.54
CA LYS A 4 13.93 35.76 13.66
C LYS A 4 13.70 34.32 14.12
N PHE A 5 13.78 33.35 13.20
CA PHE A 5 13.70 31.92 13.51
C PHE A 5 14.95 31.46 14.29
N ILE A 6 16.14 31.83 13.82
CA ILE A 6 17.42 31.53 14.50
C ILE A 6 17.47 32.13 15.92
N GLU A 7 16.89 33.32 16.12
CA GLU A 7 16.86 33.99 17.43
C GLU A 7 15.82 33.40 18.40
N THR A 8 14.79 32.70 17.89
CA THR A 8 13.69 32.19 18.71
C THR A 8 13.91 30.73 19.16
N TYR A 9 14.64 29.94 18.37
CA TYR A 9 14.87 28.52 18.65
C TYR A 9 16.30 28.26 19.15
N THR A 10 16.44 27.39 20.14
CA THR A 10 17.73 27.05 20.75
C THR A 10 18.64 26.26 19.80
N ASP A 11 18.04 25.36 19.00
CA ASP A 11 18.73 24.55 17.97
C ASP A 11 17.96 24.66 16.64
N PRO A 12 18.01 25.82 15.96
CA PRO A 12 17.09 26.15 14.86
C PRO A 12 17.15 25.12 13.73
N TYR A 13 18.34 24.61 13.39
CA TYR A 13 18.50 23.60 12.35
C TYR A 13 17.95 22.22 12.73
N ILE A 14 18.05 21.81 14.01
CA ILE A 14 17.49 20.54 14.49
C ILE A 14 15.97 20.64 14.59
N SER A 15 15.46 21.79 15.05
CA SER A 15 14.03 22.06 15.11
C SER A 15 13.41 22.11 13.72
N ASP A 16 14.03 22.80 12.78
CA ASP A 16 13.60 22.86 11.37
C ASP A 16 13.61 21.47 10.72
N LEU A 17 14.68 20.68 10.94
CA LEU A 17 14.73 19.30 10.46
C LEU A 17 13.63 18.44 11.09
N LYS A 18 13.33 18.59 12.38
CA LYS A 18 12.26 17.83 13.04
C LYS A 18 10.88 18.23 12.52
N GLU A 19 10.62 19.53 12.37
CA GLU A 19 9.37 20.03 11.78
C GLU A 19 9.24 19.52 10.34
N PHE A 20 10.29 19.63 9.52
CA PHE A 20 10.33 19.05 8.19
C PHE A 20 10.02 17.55 8.18
N LEU A 21 10.65 16.76 9.06
CA LEU A 21 10.40 15.31 9.14
C LEU A 21 8.99 14.98 9.64
N LEU A 22 8.38 15.82 10.48
CA LEU A 22 7.02 15.65 10.99
C LEU A 22 5.95 16.05 9.96
N GLU A 23 6.24 17.08 9.16
CA GLU A 23 5.34 17.59 8.13
C GLU A 23 5.45 16.83 6.80
N SER A 24 6.61 16.21 6.56
CA SER A 24 6.81 15.44 5.34
C SER A 24 6.05 14.12 5.40
N ASP A 25 5.16 13.90 4.45
CA ASP A 25 4.52 12.59 4.27
C ASP A 25 5.57 11.59 3.76
N LEU A 26 5.75 10.48 4.47
CA LEU A 26 6.64 9.38 4.08
C LEU A 26 6.33 8.87 2.66
N ALA A 27 5.10 9.05 2.17
CA ALA A 27 4.74 8.78 0.79
C ALA A 27 5.57 9.57 -0.25
N TYR A 28 6.07 10.77 0.09
CA TYR A 28 6.95 11.56 -0.79
C TYR A 28 8.39 11.04 -0.85
N PHE A 29 8.84 10.27 0.15
CA PHE A 29 10.20 9.70 0.18
C PHE A 29 10.27 8.27 -0.34
N ASN A 30 9.15 7.69 -0.78
CA ASN A 30 9.14 6.46 -1.56
C ASN A 30 9.58 6.76 -3.02
N ASP A 31 10.82 7.24 -3.16
CA ASP A 31 11.42 7.75 -4.40
C ASP A 31 11.91 6.62 -5.34
N THR A 32 11.30 5.43 -5.27
CA THR A 32 11.71 4.29 -6.10
C THR A 32 10.72 3.89 -7.18
N ASN A 33 9.50 4.42 -7.18
CA ASN A 33 8.50 3.99 -8.16
C ASN A 33 8.06 5.16 -9.05
N ASN A 34 8.48 5.12 -10.32
CA ASN A 34 7.87 5.85 -11.44
C ASN A 34 6.36 5.52 -11.65
N LEU A 35 5.74 4.78 -10.73
CA LEU A 35 4.40 4.25 -10.78
C LEU A 35 3.76 4.36 -9.39
N ILE A 36 2.65 5.12 -9.31
CA ILE A 36 1.84 5.22 -8.10
C ILE A 36 0.51 4.49 -8.35
N VAL A 37 0.21 3.50 -7.52
CA VAL A 37 -1.08 2.81 -7.52
C VAL A 37 -1.86 3.25 -6.29
N ALA A 38 -2.89 4.07 -6.50
CA ALA A 38 -3.67 4.64 -5.42
C ALA A 38 -5.13 4.82 -5.82
N ASN A 39 -6.00 4.92 -4.81
CA ASN A 39 -7.38 5.31 -5.05
C ASN A 39 -7.46 6.80 -5.45
N LEU A 40 -8.57 7.17 -6.09
CA LEU A 40 -8.79 8.53 -6.61
C LEU A 40 -8.76 9.61 -5.50
N HIS A 41 -9.02 9.23 -4.25
CA HIS A 41 -8.98 10.14 -3.10
C HIS A 41 -7.54 10.52 -2.71
N LYS A 42 -6.59 9.56 -2.76
CA LYS A 42 -5.19 9.78 -2.36
C LYS A 42 -4.40 10.64 -3.36
N VAL A 43 -4.83 10.69 -4.62
CA VAL A 43 -4.14 11.46 -5.68
C VAL A 43 -4.64 12.89 -5.84
N LYS A 44 -5.54 13.35 -4.97
CA LYS A 44 -6.13 14.68 -5.07
C LYS A 44 -5.07 15.77 -4.88
N GLY A 45 -4.97 16.69 -5.83
CA GLY A 45 -3.96 17.77 -5.80
C GLY A 45 -2.60 17.38 -6.39
N MET A 46 -2.43 16.11 -6.78
CA MET A 46 -1.29 15.65 -7.56
C MET A 46 -1.62 15.71 -9.05
N GLU A 47 -0.61 15.65 -9.91
CA GLU A 47 -0.75 15.53 -11.36
C GLU A 47 0.37 14.64 -11.91
N PHE A 48 0.08 13.88 -12.96
CA PHE A 48 0.99 12.88 -13.53
C PHE A 48 1.05 13.03 -15.05
N ASP A 49 2.21 12.73 -15.64
CA ASP A 49 2.34 12.72 -17.10
C ASP A 49 1.46 11.63 -17.73
N ASN A 50 1.42 10.44 -17.12
CA ASN A 50 0.65 9.29 -17.59
C ASN A 50 -0.28 8.79 -16.48
N VAL A 51 -1.57 8.65 -16.79
CA VAL A 51 -2.58 8.13 -15.86
C VAL A 51 -3.26 6.91 -16.47
N TYR A 52 -3.31 5.83 -15.69
CA TYR A 52 -4.08 4.64 -15.99
C TYR A 52 -5.23 4.54 -14.99
N LEU A 53 -6.46 4.69 -15.47
CA LEU A 53 -7.67 4.62 -14.65
C LEU A 53 -8.32 3.26 -14.84
N LEU A 54 -8.46 2.49 -13.76
CA LEU A 54 -9.17 1.21 -13.75
C LEU A 54 -10.56 1.39 -13.11
N TYR A 55 -11.62 1.07 -13.85
CA TYR A 55 -13.01 1.14 -13.39
C TYR A 55 -13.72 -0.21 -13.57
N GLU A 56 -13.92 -0.93 -12.47
CA GLU A 56 -14.41 -2.31 -12.50
C GLU A 56 -15.93 -2.45 -12.31
N LYS A 57 -16.64 -1.39 -11.93
CA LYS A 57 -18.06 -1.50 -11.58
C LYS A 57 -18.94 -1.59 -12.82
N SER A 58 -19.99 -2.43 -12.74
CA SER A 58 -20.95 -2.69 -13.81
C SER A 58 -22.24 -1.88 -13.72
N SER A 59 -22.42 -1.09 -12.66
CA SER A 59 -23.64 -0.34 -12.37
C SER A 59 -23.58 1.12 -12.85
N TRP A 60 -24.73 1.80 -12.76
CA TRP A 60 -24.83 3.26 -12.91
C TRP A 60 -23.89 3.97 -11.94
N LEU A 61 -23.21 5.02 -12.42
CA LEU A 61 -22.36 5.88 -11.60
C LEU A 61 -23.20 6.63 -10.57
N THR A 62 -22.81 6.53 -9.30
CA THR A 62 -23.28 7.50 -8.31
C THR A 62 -22.65 8.87 -8.57
N GLU A 63 -23.25 9.93 -8.03
CA GLU A 63 -22.68 11.28 -8.14
C GLU A 63 -21.27 11.37 -7.54
N GLU A 64 -21.03 10.65 -6.44
CA GLU A 64 -19.72 10.55 -5.80
C GLU A 64 -18.69 9.87 -6.73
N GLU A 65 -19.08 8.79 -7.39
CA GLU A 65 -18.21 8.07 -8.33
C GLU A 65 -17.91 8.91 -9.58
N LEU A 66 -18.91 9.61 -10.11
CA LEU A 66 -18.73 10.53 -11.24
C LEU A 66 -17.72 11.63 -10.89
N ARG A 67 -17.85 12.22 -9.69
CA ARG A 67 -16.90 13.23 -9.20
C ARG A 67 -15.51 12.65 -9.03
N ALA A 68 -15.38 11.45 -8.48
CA ALA A 68 -14.10 10.78 -8.32
C ALA A 68 -13.43 10.51 -9.68
N LEU A 69 -14.17 9.97 -10.65
CA LEU A 69 -13.70 9.74 -12.02
C LEU A 69 -13.23 11.04 -12.68
N TYR A 70 -14.01 12.12 -12.56
CA TYR A 70 -13.62 13.43 -13.07
C TYR A 70 -12.29 13.91 -12.45
N VAL A 71 -12.13 13.75 -11.14
CA VAL A 71 -10.86 14.09 -10.47
C VAL A 71 -9.72 13.23 -11.03
N GLY A 72 -9.92 11.93 -11.21
CA GLY A 72 -8.93 11.02 -11.80
C GLY A 72 -8.50 11.39 -13.20
N ILE A 73 -9.46 11.65 -14.08
CA ILE A 73 -9.25 12.06 -15.48
C ILE A 73 -8.42 13.35 -15.53
N THR A 74 -8.73 14.32 -14.67
CA THR A 74 -8.01 15.61 -14.60
C THR A 74 -6.62 15.52 -13.95
N ARG A 75 -6.17 14.34 -13.52
CA ARG A 75 -4.79 14.15 -13.04
C ARG A 75 -3.78 13.99 -14.18
N ALA A 76 -4.24 13.67 -15.40
CA ALA A 76 -3.37 13.40 -16.54
C ALA A 76 -2.92 14.69 -17.23
N LYS A 77 -1.61 14.89 -17.38
CA LYS A 77 -1.01 15.99 -18.16
C LYS A 77 -0.84 15.64 -19.63
N THR A 78 -0.39 14.42 -19.91
CA THR A 78 0.02 14.00 -21.27
C THR A 78 -0.83 12.85 -21.78
N ASN A 79 -0.84 11.71 -21.08
CA ASN A 79 -1.54 10.50 -21.52
C ASN A 79 -2.55 10.03 -20.47
N LEU A 80 -3.75 9.67 -20.94
CA LEU A 80 -4.81 9.09 -20.13
C LEU A 80 -5.27 7.78 -20.78
N SER A 81 -5.10 6.67 -20.08
CA SER A 81 -5.68 5.38 -20.44
C SER A 81 -6.78 5.03 -19.46
N ILE A 82 -7.97 4.69 -19.96
CA ILE A 82 -9.11 4.29 -19.13
C ILE A 82 -9.48 2.85 -19.48
N HIS A 83 -9.38 1.96 -18.50
CA HIS A 83 -9.77 0.56 -18.59
C HIS A 83 -11.05 0.37 -17.80
N ALA A 84 -12.15 0.12 -18.50
CA ALA A 84 -13.46 -0.07 -17.90
C ALA A 84 -14.08 -1.38 -18.36
N LYS A 85 -14.77 -2.10 -17.45
CA LYS A 85 -15.52 -3.31 -17.80
C LYS A 85 -16.82 -3.04 -18.56
N ASN A 86 -17.18 -1.77 -18.75
CA ASN A 86 -18.42 -1.35 -19.39
C ASN A 86 -18.16 -0.25 -20.43
N LYS A 87 -19.18 0.01 -21.26
CA LYS A 87 -19.12 1.03 -22.31
C LYS A 87 -19.41 2.44 -21.79
N LEU A 88 -19.04 2.75 -20.55
CA LEU A 88 -19.34 4.03 -19.89
C LEU A 88 -18.84 5.24 -20.70
N PHE A 89 -17.69 5.11 -21.35
CA PHE A 89 -17.06 6.18 -22.12
C PHE A 89 -17.34 6.10 -23.62
N SER A 90 -18.18 5.16 -24.09
CA SER A 90 -18.38 4.95 -25.54
C SER A 90 -19.06 6.12 -26.26
N SER A 91 -19.73 7.00 -25.53
CA SER A 91 -20.35 8.21 -26.06
C SER A 91 -19.38 9.40 -26.16
N VAL A 92 -18.22 9.32 -25.51
CA VAL A 92 -17.21 10.38 -25.53
C VAL A 92 -16.50 10.37 -26.89
N LYS A 93 -16.37 11.55 -27.50
CA LYS A 93 -15.66 11.74 -28.76
C LYS A 93 -14.67 12.88 -28.62
N VAL A 94 -13.39 12.58 -28.79
CA VAL A 94 -12.30 13.55 -28.87
C VAL A 94 -11.33 13.12 -29.96
N ASP A 95 -10.67 14.07 -30.62
CA ASP A 95 -9.91 13.82 -31.85
C ASP A 95 -8.75 12.81 -31.70
N SER A 96 -8.20 12.67 -30.49
CA SER A 96 -7.09 11.75 -30.19
C SER A 96 -7.53 10.49 -29.42
N LEU A 97 -8.82 10.16 -29.40
CA LEU A 97 -9.33 8.97 -28.72
C LEU A 97 -9.05 7.71 -29.54
N SER A 98 -8.39 6.74 -28.91
CA SER A 98 -8.30 5.37 -29.42
C SER A 98 -9.12 4.45 -28.51
N ASN A 99 -10.13 3.79 -29.07
CA ASN A 99 -10.97 2.84 -28.35
C ASN A 99 -10.63 1.42 -28.78
N PHE A 100 -10.50 0.52 -27.81
CA PHE A 100 -10.23 -0.89 -28.03
C PHE A 100 -11.17 -1.70 -27.13
N ASP A 101 -11.87 -2.67 -27.72
CA ASP A 101 -12.55 -3.72 -26.97
C ASP A 101 -11.53 -4.86 -26.80
N ASP A 102 -11.32 -5.30 -25.56
CA ASP A 102 -10.36 -6.34 -25.20
C ASP A 102 -11.08 -7.53 -24.58
N ASP A 103 -11.29 -8.55 -25.40
CA ASP A 103 -11.95 -9.80 -25.02
C ASP A 103 -10.93 -10.89 -24.60
N ASN A 104 -9.65 -10.54 -24.45
CA ASN A 104 -8.63 -11.50 -24.04
C ASN A 104 -8.80 -11.88 -22.57
N GLU A 105 -8.61 -13.17 -22.30
CA GLU A 105 -8.46 -13.67 -20.94
C GLU A 105 -6.98 -13.62 -20.57
N TYR A 106 -6.64 -12.83 -19.55
CA TYR A 106 -5.27 -12.68 -19.08
C TYR A 106 -5.00 -13.69 -17.98
N ASP A 107 -3.89 -14.42 -18.12
CA ASP A 107 -3.41 -15.30 -17.07
C ASP A 107 -3.09 -14.51 -15.78
N GLU A 108 -3.18 -15.21 -14.66
CA GLU A 108 -2.77 -14.65 -13.38
C GLU A 108 -1.25 -14.35 -13.38
N PRO A 109 -0.79 -13.28 -12.69
CA PRO A 109 0.61 -12.87 -12.72
C PRO A 109 1.57 -13.95 -12.21
N GLU A 110 2.71 -14.15 -12.86
CA GLU A 110 3.71 -15.12 -12.36
C GLU A 110 4.18 -14.83 -10.93
N VAL A 111 4.18 -13.56 -10.52
CA VAL A 111 4.60 -13.09 -9.21
C VAL A 111 3.59 -12.09 -8.67
N ILE A 112 3.20 -12.26 -7.40
CA ILE A 112 2.32 -11.34 -6.68
C ILE A 112 3.01 -10.92 -5.40
N GLU A 113 3.03 -9.61 -5.13
CA GLU A 113 3.48 -9.07 -3.85
C GLU A 113 2.28 -8.44 -3.13
N ILE A 114 2.12 -8.76 -1.84
CA ILE A 114 1.01 -8.29 -1.03
C ILE A 114 1.54 -7.65 0.25
N ASP A 115 1.29 -6.36 0.37
CA ASP A 115 1.55 -5.58 1.58
C ASP A 115 0.42 -5.80 2.59
N PHE A 116 0.77 -6.29 3.77
CA PHE A 116 -0.19 -6.45 4.86
C PHE A 116 -0.18 -5.23 5.77
N ASP A 117 -1.38 -4.71 6.03
CA ASP A 117 -1.61 -3.63 7.00
C ASP A 117 -1.96 -4.18 8.39
N MET A 118 -2.23 -3.29 9.34
CA MET A 118 -2.56 -3.64 10.72
C MET A 118 -3.78 -4.57 10.86
N ARG A 119 -4.70 -4.61 9.89
CA ARG A 119 -5.87 -5.51 9.90
C ARG A 119 -5.48 -6.95 9.59
N ARG A 120 -4.29 -7.15 9.03
CA ARG A 120 -3.72 -8.44 8.64
C ARG A 120 -2.81 -9.04 9.73
N VAL A 121 -2.64 -8.35 10.86
CA VAL A 121 -1.84 -8.80 11.99
C VAL A 121 -2.73 -8.96 13.23
N HIS A 122 -2.42 -9.92 14.09
CA HIS A 122 -3.10 -10.12 15.37
C HIS A 122 -2.53 -9.13 16.40
N LEU A 123 -3.09 -7.91 16.42
CA LEU A 123 -2.61 -6.79 17.24
C LEU A 123 -2.45 -7.16 18.73
N GLY A 124 -3.45 -7.79 19.35
CA GLY A 124 -3.40 -8.18 20.77
C GLY A 124 -2.37 -9.26 21.11
N TYR A 125 -1.70 -9.89 20.14
CA TYR A 125 -0.59 -10.80 20.43
C TYR A 125 0.76 -10.10 20.34
N SER A 126 0.80 -8.92 19.71
CA SER A 126 2.02 -8.14 19.50
C SER A 126 2.61 -7.67 20.83
N GLU A 127 1.78 -7.46 21.85
CA GLU A 127 2.23 -7.12 23.20
C GLU A 127 3.13 -8.19 23.85
N HIS A 128 2.96 -9.47 23.48
CA HIS A 128 3.75 -10.57 24.04
C HIS A 128 5.09 -10.78 23.33
N VAL A 129 5.27 -10.15 22.16
CA VAL A 129 6.45 -10.33 21.30
C VAL A 129 7.17 -9.02 21.01
N GLU A 130 6.74 -7.91 21.61
CA GLU A 130 7.27 -6.57 21.37
C GLU A 130 8.80 -6.49 21.58
N GLU A 131 9.36 -7.18 22.58
CA GLU A 131 10.81 -7.21 22.80
C GLU A 131 11.56 -7.82 21.60
N ASN A 132 11.00 -8.85 20.98
CA ASN A 132 11.56 -9.46 19.77
C ASN A 132 11.39 -8.54 18.56
N THR A 133 10.22 -7.90 18.44
CA THR A 133 9.88 -6.97 17.37
C THR A 133 10.78 -5.74 17.35
N ASN A 134 11.18 -5.23 18.52
CA ASN A 134 12.09 -4.07 18.64
C ASN A 134 13.47 -4.28 17.99
N ARG A 135 13.85 -5.52 17.68
CA ARG A 135 15.14 -5.86 17.04
C ARG A 135 15.05 -5.90 15.52
N LEU A 136 13.87 -5.70 14.96
CA LEU A 136 13.63 -5.76 13.52
C LEU A 136 13.91 -4.41 12.85
N LEU A 137 14.21 -4.49 11.55
CA LEU A 137 14.21 -3.36 10.63
C LEU A 137 13.41 -3.74 9.38
N PRO A 138 12.84 -2.75 8.65
CA PRO A 138 12.27 -3.00 7.32
C PRO A 138 13.24 -3.75 6.40
N GLY A 139 12.71 -4.68 5.61
CA GLY A 139 13.46 -5.56 4.72
C GLY A 139 14.01 -6.83 5.38
N TYR A 140 13.92 -6.99 6.71
CA TYR A 140 14.34 -8.23 7.36
C TYR A 140 13.46 -9.41 6.94
N LYS A 141 14.09 -10.54 6.60
CA LYS A 141 13.40 -11.75 6.18
C LYS A 141 12.74 -12.47 7.36
N LEU A 142 11.51 -12.91 7.15
CA LEU A 142 10.70 -13.62 8.11
C LEU A 142 10.39 -15.02 7.60
N ARG A 143 10.22 -15.96 8.53
CA ARG A 143 9.67 -17.29 8.26
C ARG A 143 8.24 -17.35 8.80
N LEU A 144 7.33 -17.94 8.05
CA LEU A 144 5.94 -18.16 8.48
C LEU A 144 5.72 -19.64 8.78
N GLU A 145 5.23 -19.93 9.98
CA GLU A 145 4.74 -21.27 10.33
C GLU A 145 3.37 -21.16 10.98
N ASN A 146 2.38 -21.84 10.40
CA ASN A 146 0.97 -21.61 10.69
C ASN A 146 0.64 -20.12 10.49
N ASN A 147 0.37 -19.41 11.58
CA ASN A 147 0.16 -17.95 11.58
C ASN A 147 1.26 -17.18 12.33
N ASN A 148 2.33 -17.83 12.77
CA ASN A 148 3.42 -17.19 13.50
C ASN A 148 4.50 -16.69 12.53
N MET A 149 4.87 -15.43 12.68
CA MET A 149 6.02 -14.84 11.97
C MET A 149 7.26 -14.96 12.86
N PHE A 150 8.32 -15.52 12.32
CA PHE A 150 9.59 -15.75 13.00
C PHE A 150 10.72 -14.94 12.40
N TYR A 151 11.57 -14.40 13.27
CA TYR A 151 12.91 -13.92 12.94
C TYR A 151 13.93 -14.75 13.71
N GLY A 152 14.68 -15.59 12.99
CA GLY A 152 15.42 -16.71 13.61
C GLY A 152 14.46 -17.68 14.30
N ASP A 153 14.67 -17.88 15.60
CA ASP A 153 13.83 -18.74 16.46
C ASP A 153 12.77 -17.97 17.25
N ASN A 154 12.75 -16.63 17.16
CA ASN A 154 11.85 -15.79 17.94
C ASN A 154 10.59 -15.46 17.15
N ILE A 155 9.43 -15.61 17.79
CA ILE A 155 8.17 -15.09 17.25
C ILE A 155 8.20 -13.56 17.39
N VAL A 156 7.96 -12.88 16.27
CA VAL A 156 7.92 -11.40 16.18
C VAL A 156 6.52 -10.87 15.87
N GLY A 157 5.57 -11.76 15.58
CA GLY A 157 4.18 -11.38 15.37
C GLY A 157 3.33 -12.56 14.93
N LYS A 158 2.02 -12.33 14.85
CA LYS A 158 1.07 -13.30 14.33
C LYS A 158 0.21 -12.68 13.24
N LEU A 159 -0.03 -13.42 12.18
CA LEU A 159 -1.00 -13.05 11.15
C LEU A 159 -2.43 -13.20 11.70
N SER A 160 -3.31 -12.29 11.28
CA SER A 160 -4.74 -12.38 11.57
C SER A 160 -5.40 -13.50 10.76
N LYS A 161 -6.57 -13.96 11.18
CA LYS A 161 -7.34 -14.96 10.42
C LYS A 161 -7.57 -14.52 8.97
N LYS A 162 -7.90 -13.24 8.76
CA LYS A 162 -8.14 -12.67 7.43
C LYS A 162 -6.89 -12.69 6.56
N ALA A 163 -5.70 -12.57 7.16
CA ALA A 163 -4.44 -12.70 6.43
C ALA A 163 -4.19 -14.16 6.01
N MET A 164 -4.44 -15.11 6.90
CA MET A 164 -4.36 -16.54 6.59
C MET A 164 -5.32 -16.94 5.46
N GLU A 165 -6.57 -16.48 5.50
CA GLU A 165 -7.54 -16.69 4.42
C GLU A 165 -7.04 -16.13 3.07
N THR A 166 -6.35 -14.98 3.10
CA THR A 166 -5.76 -14.39 1.88
C THR A 166 -4.59 -15.21 1.35
N ILE A 167 -3.79 -15.79 2.23
CA ILE A 167 -2.69 -16.70 1.86
C ILE A 167 -3.27 -17.98 1.26
N GLU A 168 -4.24 -18.60 1.93
CA GLU A 168 -4.89 -19.84 1.50
C GLU A 168 -5.49 -19.70 0.09
N GLN A 169 -6.20 -18.60 -0.17
CA GLN A 169 -6.73 -18.29 -1.51
C GLN A 169 -5.65 -18.23 -2.61
N ARG A 170 -4.42 -17.81 -2.28
CA ARG A 170 -3.30 -17.80 -3.23
C ARG A 170 -2.71 -19.19 -3.41
N LEU A 171 -2.56 -19.95 -2.32
CA LEU A 171 -2.09 -21.33 -2.38
C LEU A 171 -3.04 -22.22 -3.21
N GLU A 172 -4.36 -22.02 -3.08
CA GLU A 172 -5.39 -22.68 -3.89
C GLU A 172 -5.26 -22.36 -5.39
N LYS A 173 -4.79 -21.14 -5.72
CA LYS A 173 -4.47 -20.72 -7.10
C LYS A 173 -3.08 -21.18 -7.57
N ASN A 174 -2.52 -22.22 -6.95
CA ASN A 174 -1.22 -22.80 -7.29
C ASN A 174 -0.02 -21.85 -7.09
N TYR A 175 -0.15 -20.85 -6.23
CA TYR A 175 1.00 -20.06 -5.80
C TYR A 175 1.74 -20.73 -4.64
N GLU A 176 3.01 -20.37 -4.49
CA GLU A 176 3.78 -20.60 -3.28
C GLU A 176 4.34 -19.29 -2.73
N ILE A 177 4.48 -19.20 -1.41
CA ILE A 177 5.20 -18.10 -0.79
C ILE A 177 6.69 -18.31 -1.02
N ILE A 178 7.31 -17.36 -1.70
CA ILE A 178 8.76 -17.38 -1.99
C ILE A 178 9.55 -16.44 -1.09
N ASP A 179 8.87 -15.47 -0.47
CA ASP A 179 9.52 -14.47 0.38
C ASP A 179 8.52 -13.84 1.34
N ILE A 180 9.00 -13.55 2.55
CA ILE A 180 8.28 -12.76 3.55
C ILE A 180 9.28 -11.83 4.19
N GLU A 181 8.97 -10.55 4.24
CA GLU A 181 9.84 -9.56 4.86
C GLU A 181 9.06 -8.55 5.70
N VAL A 182 9.77 -7.89 6.62
CA VAL A 182 9.23 -6.76 7.36
C VAL A 182 9.00 -5.61 6.37
N LEU A 183 7.75 -5.26 6.13
CA LEU A 183 7.39 -4.08 5.36
C LEU A 183 7.66 -2.81 6.17
N ASN A 184 7.07 -2.75 7.37
CA ASN A 184 7.13 -1.62 8.26
C ASN A 184 6.94 -2.04 9.71
N LEU A 185 7.41 -1.19 10.62
CA LEU A 185 7.17 -1.29 12.06
C LEU A 185 6.31 -0.10 12.47
N VAL A 186 5.18 -0.35 13.12
CA VAL A 186 4.22 0.70 13.49
C VAL A 186 3.84 0.58 14.96
N TYR A 187 3.72 1.72 15.64
CA TYR A 187 3.16 1.75 16.98
C TYR A 187 1.63 1.75 16.91
N TRP A 188 1.02 0.80 17.61
CA TRP A 188 -0.43 0.69 17.75
C TRP A 188 -0.83 0.95 19.21
N TYR A 189 -1.80 1.83 19.42
CA TYR A 189 -2.33 2.08 20.76
C TYR A 189 -3.26 0.94 21.21
N SER A 190 -2.83 0.20 22.21
CA SER A 190 -3.64 -0.84 22.87
C SER A 190 -4.53 -0.19 23.92
N GLU A 191 -5.84 -0.25 23.70
CA GLU A 191 -6.83 0.24 24.67
C GLU A 191 -6.80 -0.55 25.99
N ASP A 192 -6.43 -1.82 25.94
CA ASP A 192 -6.37 -2.70 27.10
C ASP A 192 -5.16 -2.37 27.99
N LEU A 193 -4.00 -2.11 27.36
CA LEU A 193 -2.76 -1.76 28.08
C LEU A 193 -2.60 -0.26 28.33
N LYS A 194 -3.46 0.58 27.73
CA LYS A 194 -3.36 2.05 27.76
C LYS A 194 -1.97 2.57 27.37
N ARG A 195 -1.35 1.93 26.38
CA ARG A 195 -0.03 2.30 25.82
C ARG A 195 0.10 1.90 24.37
N GLU A 196 1.09 2.47 23.72
CA GLU A 196 1.52 2.04 22.39
C GLU A 196 2.33 0.74 22.46
N VAL A 197 2.13 -0.12 21.46
CA VAL A 197 2.80 -1.39 21.27
C VAL A 197 3.39 -1.42 19.86
N LEU A 198 4.66 -1.79 19.73
CA LEU A 198 5.30 -1.94 18.42
C LEU A 198 4.80 -3.21 17.71
N VAL A 199 4.34 -3.05 16.47
CA VAL A 199 3.80 -4.10 15.61
C VAL A 199 4.60 -4.20 14.33
N THR A 200 4.99 -5.42 13.94
CA THR A 200 5.57 -5.69 12.62
C THR A 200 4.49 -5.96 11.58
N LEU A 201 4.55 -5.23 10.47
CA LEU A 201 3.74 -5.43 9.29
C LEU A 201 4.56 -6.18 8.25
N PRO A 202 4.11 -7.34 7.76
CA PRO A 202 4.85 -8.09 6.77
C PRO A 202 4.44 -7.72 5.35
N LYS A 203 5.33 -8.02 4.41
CA LYS A 203 5.03 -8.11 2.98
C LYS A 203 5.31 -9.52 2.53
N LEU A 204 4.39 -10.11 1.77
CA LEU A 204 4.50 -11.47 1.29
C LEU A 204 4.62 -11.47 -0.23
N LYS A 205 5.56 -12.26 -0.74
CA LYS A 205 5.75 -12.49 -2.16
C LYS A 205 5.40 -13.91 -2.51
N PHE A 206 4.58 -14.03 -3.54
CA PHE A 206 4.09 -15.28 -4.07
C PHE A 206 4.62 -15.48 -5.48
N LYS A 207 4.88 -16.73 -5.86
CA LYS A 207 5.20 -17.13 -7.22
C LYS A 207 4.27 -18.25 -7.66
N LEU A 208 3.77 -18.18 -8.89
CA LEU A 208 3.03 -19.28 -9.48
C LEU A 208 3.98 -20.48 -9.65
N LYS A 209 3.59 -21.65 -9.14
CA LYS A 209 4.42 -22.85 -9.25
C LYS A 209 4.56 -23.22 -10.72
N THR A 210 5.79 -23.26 -11.22
CA THR A 210 6.08 -23.81 -12.54
C THR A 210 5.88 -25.32 -12.47
N ILE A 211 4.95 -25.84 -13.27
CA ILE A 211 4.63 -27.27 -13.40
C ILE A 211 5.76 -27.97 -14.17
#